data_AF-A0A2X1J9N7-F1
#
_entry.id   AF-A0A2X1J9N7-F1
#
_cell.length_a   1.000
_cell.length_b   1.000
_cell.length_c   1.000
_cell.angle_alpha   90.00
_cell.angle_beta   90.00
_cell.angle_gamma   90.00
#
_symmetry.space_group_name_H-M   'P 1'
#
loop_
_entity.id
_entity.type
_entity.pdbx_description
1 polymer ?
#
loop_
_entity_poly.entity_id
_entity_poly.type
_entity_poly.pdbx_seq_one_letter_code
_entity_poly.pdbx_strand_id
1 'polypeptide(L)'
;MHGKHASVINPNNKLPVTCTNCHGQPSPQHREGVKDVMRFNEPMYKVGEQNSVCMSCHLPEQLQKAFWPHDVHVTKVACASCHSLHPQQDTMQTLSDKGRIKILRRLPQRSAHQSEL
;
A
#
# COMPACT_ATOMS: atom_id res chain seq x y z
N MET A 1 -3.59 8.04 -12.48
CA MET A 1 -3.48 6.67 -11.94
C MET A 1 -3.90 5.71 -13.04
N HIS A 2 -3.13 4.66 -13.35
CA HIS A 2 -3.43 3.73 -14.44
C HIS A 2 -3.61 2.26 -13.99
N GLY A 3 -3.26 1.93 -12.74
CA GLY A 3 -3.40 0.57 -12.21
C GLY A 3 -4.85 0.18 -11.92
N LYS A 4 -5.07 -1.06 -11.45
CA LYS A 4 -6.40 -1.63 -11.16
C LYS A 4 -7.30 -0.71 -10.33
N HIS A 5 -6.74 0.06 -9.39
CA HIS A 5 -7.51 0.96 -8.54
C HIS A 5 -8.14 2.14 -9.29
N ALA A 6 -7.69 2.47 -10.51
CA ALA A 6 -8.27 3.52 -11.32
C ALA A 6 -9.60 3.14 -11.97
N SER A 7 -9.92 1.84 -12.02
CA SER A 7 -11.07 1.30 -12.76
C SER A 7 -12.03 0.50 -11.88
N VAL A 8 -11.92 0.61 -10.57
CA VAL A 8 -12.80 -0.11 -9.62
C VAL A 8 -13.75 0.85 -8.91
N ILE A 9 -14.85 0.28 -8.44
CA ILE A 9 -15.84 0.98 -7.62
C ILE A 9 -15.45 0.82 -6.15
N ASN A 10 -15.45 1.93 -5.42
CA ASN A 10 -15.22 1.95 -4.00
C ASN A 10 -16.40 1.24 -3.28
N PRO A 11 -16.13 0.18 -2.49
CA PRO A 11 -17.19 -0.61 -1.86
C PRO A 11 -18.01 0.18 -0.83
N ASN A 12 -17.46 1.27 -0.28
CA ASN A 12 -18.06 2.03 0.83
C ASN A 12 -19.08 3.07 0.36
N ASN A 13 -18.93 3.62 -0.84
CA ASN A 13 -19.82 4.66 -1.36
C ASN A 13 -20.41 4.36 -2.75
N LYS A 14 -20.03 3.22 -3.37
CA LYS A 14 -20.49 2.78 -4.69
C LYS A 14 -20.14 3.73 -5.85
N LEU A 15 -19.15 4.60 -5.67
CA LEU A 15 -18.63 5.49 -6.69
C LEU A 15 -17.24 5.03 -7.17
N PRO A 16 -16.77 5.47 -8.35
CA PRO A 16 -15.41 5.22 -8.78
C PRO A 16 -14.39 5.68 -7.75
N VAL A 17 -13.31 4.92 -7.57
CA VAL A 17 -12.22 5.31 -6.67
C VAL A 17 -11.58 6.62 -7.14
N THR A 18 -11.38 7.54 -6.21
CA THR A 18 -10.73 8.83 -6.45
C THR A 18 -9.44 8.97 -5.64
N CYS A 19 -8.65 10.00 -5.93
CA CYS A 19 -7.39 10.30 -5.24
C CYS A 19 -7.58 10.37 -3.71
N THR A 20 -8.66 11.03 -3.26
CA THR A 20 -8.91 11.30 -1.85
C THR A 20 -9.34 10.06 -1.08
N ASN A 21 -9.77 8.98 -1.76
CA ASN A 21 -10.06 7.71 -1.09
C ASN A 21 -8.79 7.03 -0.55
N CYS A 22 -7.61 7.36 -1.08
CA CYS A 22 -6.33 6.84 -0.59
C CYS A 22 -5.49 7.92 0.08
N HIS A 23 -5.43 9.11 -0.52
CA HIS A 23 -4.54 10.18 -0.08
C HIS A 23 -5.19 11.13 0.93
N GLY A 24 -6.51 11.11 1.11
CA GLY A 24 -7.19 12.12 1.94
C GLY A 24 -7.26 13.49 1.23
N GLN A 25 -7.46 14.55 2.01
CA GLN A 25 -7.64 15.91 1.48
C GLN A 25 -6.39 16.76 1.73
N PRO A 26 -5.89 17.48 0.72
CA PRO A 26 -4.79 18.41 0.93
C PRO A 26 -5.23 19.61 1.76
N SER A 27 -4.34 20.11 2.62
CA SER A 27 -4.54 21.35 3.36
C SER A 27 -4.10 22.56 2.53
N PRO A 28 -4.41 23.81 2.95
CA PRO A 28 -3.87 24.99 2.28
C PRO A 28 -2.33 25.02 2.26
N GLN A 29 -1.68 24.42 3.26
CA GLN A 29 -0.22 24.32 3.38
C GLN A 29 0.35 23.08 2.68
N HIS A 30 -0.42 22.36 1.85
CA HIS A 30 0.00 21.11 1.22
C HIS A 30 1.37 21.20 0.53
N ARG A 31 1.65 22.32 -0.13
CA ARG A 31 2.91 22.57 -0.85
C ARG A 31 4.13 22.72 0.05
N GLU A 32 3.93 22.97 1.35
CA GLU A 32 4.98 23.03 2.37
C GLU A 32 5.38 21.64 2.86
N GLY A 33 4.75 20.57 2.34
CA GLY A 33 5.09 19.20 2.68
C GLY A 33 4.59 18.77 4.06
N VAL A 34 3.53 19.40 4.55
CA VAL A 34 2.89 19.05 5.83
C VAL A 34 2.27 17.65 5.81
N LYS A 35 1.95 17.13 7.00
CA LYS A 35 1.28 15.83 7.19
C LYS A 35 -0.23 15.94 6.95
N ASP A 36 -0.65 16.19 5.71
CA ASP A 36 -2.05 16.37 5.32
C ASP A 36 -2.61 15.21 4.49
N VAL A 37 -1.90 14.80 3.44
CA VAL A 37 -2.24 13.66 2.60
C VAL A 37 -1.42 12.43 2.97
N MET A 38 -2.03 11.26 2.91
CA MET A 38 -1.34 10.00 3.13
C MET A 38 -0.21 9.83 2.10
N ARG A 39 0.97 9.45 2.60
CA ARG A 39 2.12 9.08 1.76
C ARG A 39 2.49 7.63 2.01
N PHE A 40 2.48 6.84 0.94
CA PHE A 40 2.72 5.40 1.01
C PHE A 40 4.20 5.09 0.75
N ASN A 41 4.76 4.18 1.54
CA ASN A 41 6.16 3.77 1.49
C ASN A 41 7.15 4.93 1.69
N GLU A 42 6.73 5.96 2.44
CA GLU A 42 7.52 7.10 2.90
C GLU A 42 7.57 7.15 4.44
N PRO A 43 8.59 7.77 5.05
CA PRO A 43 8.76 7.75 6.52
C PRO A 43 7.77 8.65 7.29
N MET A 44 6.96 9.46 6.61
CA MET A 44 6.06 10.45 7.23
C MET A 44 4.93 9.82 8.09
N TYR A 45 4.47 8.62 7.71
CA TYR A 45 3.40 7.90 8.39
C TYR A 45 3.90 6.53 8.85
N LYS A 46 3.47 6.06 10.01
CA LYS A 46 3.76 4.70 10.49
C LYS A 46 3.10 3.67 9.58
N VAL A 47 3.66 2.46 9.52
CA VAL A 47 3.12 1.35 8.71
C VAL A 47 1.62 1.12 8.95
N GLY A 48 1.19 1.13 10.22
CA GLY A 48 -0.22 0.96 10.56
C GLY A 48 -1.13 2.08 10.04
N GLU A 49 -0.66 3.34 10.04
CA GLU A 49 -1.40 4.48 9.47
C GLU A 49 -1.53 4.35 7.95
N GLN A 50 -0.47 3.91 7.27
CA GLN A 50 -0.50 3.68 5.83
C GLN A 50 -1.44 2.53 5.46
N ASN A 51 -1.28 1.39 6.13
CA ASN A 51 -2.01 0.17 5.78
C ASN A 51 -3.49 0.24 6.17
N SER A 52 -3.86 1.03 7.20
CA SER A 52 -5.27 1.20 7.57
C SER A 52 -6.12 1.82 6.46
N VAL A 53 -5.52 2.66 5.61
CA VAL A 53 -6.19 3.21 4.42
C VAL A 53 -6.60 2.08 3.46
N CYS A 54 -5.72 1.10 3.24
CA CYS A 54 -6.04 -0.07 2.42
C CYS A 54 -7.18 -0.89 3.04
N MET A 55 -7.16 -1.04 4.37
CA MET A 55 -8.18 -1.78 5.13
C MET A 55 -9.54 -1.07 5.20
N SER A 56 -9.64 0.19 4.76
CA SER A 56 -10.94 0.83 4.59
C SER A 56 -11.79 0.13 3.52
N CYS A 57 -11.16 -0.56 2.56
CA CYS A 57 -11.83 -1.27 1.48
C CYS A 57 -11.51 -2.77 1.45
N HIS A 58 -10.29 -3.17 1.81
CA HIS A 58 -9.87 -4.56 1.78
C HIS A 58 -10.09 -5.26 3.13
N LEU A 59 -10.61 -6.48 3.05
CA LEU A 59 -10.82 -7.34 4.22
C LEU A 59 -9.57 -8.21 4.46
N PRO A 60 -8.99 -8.20 5.68
CA PRO A 60 -7.80 -9.00 6.00
C PRO A 60 -7.95 -10.49 5.66
N GLU A 61 -9.11 -11.08 5.95
CA GLU A 61 -9.40 -12.50 5.65
C GLU A 61 -9.29 -12.80 4.15
N GLN A 62 -9.79 -11.90 3.30
CA GLN A 62 -9.75 -12.08 1.84
C GLN A 62 -8.32 -11.91 1.31
N LEU A 63 -7.55 -10.99 1.88
CA LEU A 63 -6.13 -10.81 1.53
C LEU A 63 -5.28 -12.02 1.95
N GLN A 64 -5.55 -12.60 3.12
CA GLN A 64 -4.90 -13.81 3.59
C GLN A 64 -5.22 -15.01 2.69
N LYS A 65 -6.49 -15.19 2.29
CA LYS A 65 -6.89 -16.23 1.33
C LYS A 65 -6.22 -16.05 -0.03
N ALA A 66 -6.06 -14.82 -0.49
CA ALA A 66 -5.39 -14.53 -1.75
C ALA A 66 -3.88 -14.80 -1.69
N PHE A 67 -3.23 -14.42 -0.58
CA PHE A 67 -1.82 -14.71 -0.33
C PHE A 67 -1.53 -14.61 1.17
N TRP A 68 -1.27 -15.78 1.80
CA TRP A 68 -1.13 -15.92 3.25
C TRP A 68 -0.18 -14.91 3.92
N PRO A 69 0.98 -14.54 3.33
CA PRO A 69 1.89 -13.58 3.96
C PRO A 69 1.30 -12.20 4.25
N HIS A 70 0.16 -11.79 3.67
CA HIS A 70 -0.45 -10.50 4.02
C HIS A 70 -0.70 -10.37 5.53
N ASP A 71 -1.13 -11.45 6.19
CA ASP A 71 -1.49 -11.44 7.61
C ASP A 71 -0.30 -11.04 8.51
N VAL A 72 0.87 -11.65 8.29
CA VAL A 72 2.06 -11.36 9.09
C VAL A 72 2.73 -10.03 8.74
N HIS A 73 2.44 -9.45 7.56
CA HIS A 73 3.05 -8.21 7.10
C HIS A 73 2.20 -6.97 7.38
N VAL A 74 0.88 -7.10 7.57
CA VAL A 74 -0.05 -5.95 7.63
C VAL A 74 0.30 -4.94 8.72
N THR A 75 0.96 -5.35 9.80
CA THR A 75 1.41 -4.46 10.89
C THR A 75 2.90 -4.14 10.87
N LYS A 76 3.67 -4.75 9.95
CA LYS A 76 5.15 -4.73 9.95
C LYS A 76 5.74 -4.05 8.74
N VAL A 77 5.08 -4.13 7.59
CA VAL A 77 5.58 -3.61 6.32
C VAL A 77 4.46 -2.89 5.59
N ALA A 78 4.77 -1.72 5.00
CA ALA A 78 3.80 -0.96 4.22
C ALA A 78 3.38 -1.74 2.95
N CYS A 79 2.09 -1.77 2.62
CA CYS A 79 1.58 -2.47 1.42
C CYS A 79 2.31 -2.05 0.13
N ALA A 80 2.59 -0.74 0.01
CA ALA A 80 3.25 -0.14 -1.14
C ALA A 80 4.77 -0.44 -1.25
N SER A 81 5.36 -1.15 -0.28
CA SER A 81 6.73 -1.66 -0.42
C SER A 81 6.84 -2.82 -1.41
N CYS A 82 5.73 -3.55 -1.60
CA CYS A 82 5.60 -4.65 -2.56
C CYS A 82 4.74 -4.25 -3.76
N HIS A 83 3.63 -3.54 -3.52
CA HIS A 83 2.67 -3.17 -4.55
C HIS A 83 2.98 -1.82 -5.20
N SER A 84 2.81 -1.75 -6.53
CA SER A 84 2.88 -0.50 -7.30
C SER A 84 1.52 -0.19 -7.93
N LEU A 85 0.80 0.79 -7.37
CA LEU A 85 -0.62 1.03 -7.70
C LEU A 85 -0.86 2.07 -8.81
N HIS A 86 0.07 3.02 -8.98
CA HIS A 86 -0.04 4.05 -10.02
C HIS A 86 0.30 3.57 -11.43
N PRO A 87 1.35 2.74 -11.64
CA PRO A 87 1.63 2.15 -12.94
C PRO A 87 0.47 1.28 -13.43
N GLN A 88 0.41 1.05 -14.74
CA GLN A 88 -0.64 0.22 -15.36
C GLN A 88 -0.63 -1.23 -14.83
N GLN A 89 0.55 -1.74 -14.48
CA GLN A 89 0.76 -3.09 -13.99
C GLN A 89 1.44 -3.09 -12.63
N ASP A 90 0.80 -3.74 -11.67
CA ASP A 90 1.37 -3.99 -10.35
C ASP A 90 2.32 -5.18 -10.42
N THR A 91 3.57 -4.98 -9.98
CA THR A 91 4.63 -5.99 -9.99
C THR A 91 4.25 -7.27 -9.25
N MET A 92 3.45 -7.16 -8.18
CA MET A 92 3.02 -8.33 -7.41
C MET A 92 2.06 -9.24 -8.17
N GLN A 93 1.33 -8.70 -9.15
CA GLN A 93 0.38 -9.46 -9.96
C GLN A 93 1.05 -10.29 -11.06
N THR A 94 2.29 -9.95 -11.42
CA THR A 94 3.03 -10.61 -12.51
C THR A 94 4.13 -11.55 -12.03
N LEU A 95 4.31 -11.69 -10.71
CA LEU A 95 5.33 -12.59 -10.18
C LEU A 95 4.96 -14.05 -10.48
N SER A 96 5.91 -14.78 -11.04
CA SER A 96 5.88 -16.25 -11.03
C SER A 96 6.00 -16.79 -9.61
N ASP A 97 5.72 -18.08 -9.39
CA ASP A 97 5.87 -18.71 -8.08
C ASP A 97 7.29 -18.57 -7.52
N LYS A 98 8.30 -18.72 -8.37
CA LYS A 98 9.69 -18.45 -8.01
C LYS A 98 9.93 -16.99 -7.62
N GLY A 99 9.27 -16.04 -8.29
CA GLY A 99 9.29 -14.62 -7.96
C GLY A 99 8.67 -14.33 -6.59
N ARG A 100 7.53 -14.96 -6.27
CA ARG A 100 6.85 -14.85 -4.97
C ARG A 100 7.70 -15.40 -3.83
N ILE A 101 8.39 -16.52 -4.02
CA ILE A 101 9.32 -17.05 -3.00
C ILE A 101 10.52 -16.12 -2.82
N LYS A 102 11.06 -15.56 -3.92
CA LYS A 102 12.23 -14.68 -3.88
C LYS A 102 11.99 -13.39 -3.10
N ILE A 103 10.79 -12.80 -3.20
CA ILE A 103 10.48 -11.54 -2.50
C ILE A 103 10.39 -11.71 -0.98
N LEU A 104 9.85 -12.85 -0.51
CA LEU A 104 9.79 -13.20 0.92
C LEU A 104 11.19 -13.23 1.56
N ARG A 105 12.21 -13.68 0.81
CA ARG A 105 13.59 -13.75 1.29
C ARG A 105 14.30 -12.40 1.35
N ARG A 106 13.83 -11.37 0.62
CA ARG A 106 14.50 -10.07 0.49
C ARG A 106 14.03 -9.01 1.47
N LEU A 107 12.82 -9.15 2.04
CA LEU A 107 12.29 -8.23 3.03
C LEU A 107 13.15 -8.06 4.31
N PRO A 108 13.82 -9.09 4.88
CA PRO A 108 14.62 -8.87 6.09
C PRO A 108 15.84 -7.95 5.90
N GLN A 109 16.25 -7.64 4.67
CA GLN A 109 17.44 -6.81 4.42
C GLN A 109 17.14 -5.30 4.27
N ARG A 110 15.89 -4.87 4.04
CA ARG A 110 15.56 -3.44 3.92
C ARG A 110 15.22 -2.77 5.26
N SER A 111 14.74 -3.55 6.24
CA SER A 111 14.41 -3.06 7.58
C SER A 111 15.64 -2.64 8.39
N ALA A 112 16.84 -3.15 8.04
CA ALA A 112 18.08 -2.84 8.75
C ALA A 112 18.69 -1.48 8.37
N HIS A 113 18.27 -0.87 7.24
CA HIS A 113 18.86 0.38 6.75
C HIS A 113 18.08 1.64 7.16
N GLN A 114 17.05 1.52 7.99
CA GLN A 114 16.32 2.67 8.56
C GLN A 114 16.55 2.83 10.07
N SER A 115 17.49 2.08 10.66
CA SER A 115 17.87 2.20 12.07
C SER A 115 19.24 2.86 12.27
N GLU A 116 19.86 3.33 11.19
CA GLU A 116 21.12 4.08 11.20
C GLU A 116 20.90 5.40 10.47
N LEU A 117 20.18 6.33 11.11
CA LEU A 117 20.23 7.79 10.90
C LEU A 117 19.48 8.49 12.04
#